data_AF-A0A7C5DFW1-F1
#
_entry.id   AF-A0A7C5DFW1-F1
#
_cell.length_a   1.000
_cell.length_b   1.000
_cell.length_c   1.000
_cell.angle_alpha   90.00
_cell.angle_beta   90.00
_cell.angle_gamma   90.00
#
_symmetry.space_group_name_H-M   'P 1'
#
loop_
_entity.id
_entity.type
_entity.pdbx_description
1 polymer ?
#
loop_
_entity_poly.entity_id
_entity_poly.type
_entity_poly.pdbx_seq_one_letter_code
_entity_poly.pdbx_strand_id
1 'polypeptide(L)'
;MRTKEEILEMEICECGEKSIAQAIEIFEETSLPFKKAKKLVTECNKSCCRAALMKLFEMQQYGKYDYEEIAMLVEKRIERMRRLAEGD
;
A
#
# COMPACT_ATOMS: atom_id res chain seq x y z
N MET A 1 7.09 -5.42 17.39
CA MET A 1 5.97 -4.87 16.58
C MET A 1 6.31 -3.43 16.28
N ARG A 2 6.04 -3.00 15.04
CA ARG A 2 6.19 -1.57 14.67
C ARG A 2 5.10 -0.75 15.36
N THR A 3 5.37 0.50 15.69
CA THR A 3 4.33 1.43 16.15
C THR A 3 3.43 1.82 14.98
N LYS A 4 2.26 2.39 15.27
CA LYS A 4 1.35 2.88 14.23
C LYS A 4 2.04 3.93 13.35
N GLU A 5 2.81 4.83 13.97
CA GLU A 5 3.53 5.91 13.30
C GLU A 5 4.56 5.35 12.33
N GLU A 6 5.36 4.36 12.77
CA GLU A 6 6.33 3.66 11.92
C GLU A 6 5.67 2.97 10.73
N ILE A 7 4.47 2.41 10.92
CA ILE A 7 3.71 1.77 9.84
C ILE A 7 3.23 2.82 8.84
N LEU A 8 2.66 3.94 9.31
CA LEU A 8 2.14 5.00 8.45
C LEU A 8 3.21 5.59 7.52
N GLU A 9 4.47 5.62 7.96
CA GLU A 9 5.62 6.08 7.18
C GLU A 9 6.15 5.04 6.18
N MET A 10 5.76 3.77 6.28
CA MET A 10 6.22 2.75 5.34
C MET A 10 5.78 3.06 3.91
N GLU A 11 6.69 2.89 2.97
CA GLU A 11 6.40 3.05 1.56
C GLU A 11 5.51 1.90 1.04
N ILE A 12 4.27 2.21 0.68
CA ILE A 12 3.30 1.24 0.16
C ILE A 12 3.49 0.96 -1.33
N CYS A 13 4.12 1.88 -2.07
CA CYS A 13 4.41 1.72 -3.50
C CYS A 13 5.74 2.38 -3.92
N GLU A 14 6.69 1.58 -4.40
CA GLU A 14 7.99 2.06 -4.93
C GLU A 14 7.85 2.86 -6.23
N CYS A 15 6.77 2.65 -6.99
CA CYS A 15 6.58 3.33 -8.27
C CYS A 15 6.07 4.76 -8.12
N GLY A 16 5.33 5.03 -7.04
CA GLY A 16 4.74 6.34 -6.76
C GLY A 16 5.35 7.00 -5.54
N GLU A 17 6.32 6.34 -4.91
CA GLU A 17 7.03 6.77 -3.69
C GLU A 17 6.08 7.27 -2.60
N LYS A 18 4.93 6.60 -2.45
CA LYS A 18 3.91 6.96 -1.47
C LYS A 18 4.02 6.12 -0.21
N SER A 19 3.83 6.79 0.94
CA SER A 19 3.66 6.13 2.23
C SER A 19 2.24 5.57 2.40
N ILE A 20 2.03 4.76 3.44
CA ILE A 20 0.70 4.29 3.83
C ILE A 20 -0.21 5.47 4.18
N ALA A 21 0.30 6.47 4.92
CA ALA A 21 -0.48 7.66 5.28
C ALA A 21 -1.00 8.40 4.03
N GLN A 22 -0.12 8.64 3.05
CA GLN A 22 -0.51 9.32 1.81
C GLN A 22 -1.53 8.50 1.01
N ALA A 23 -1.40 7.17 1.00
CA ALA A 23 -2.37 6.32 0.33
C ALA A 23 -3.74 6.34 1.02
N ILE A 24 -3.78 6.44 2.35
CA ILE A 24 -5.00 6.63 3.13
C ILE A 24 -5.67 7.95 2.73
N GLU A 25 -4.93 9.07 2.77
CA GLU A 25 -5.45 10.40 2.40
C GLU A 25 -6.07 10.39 1.00
N ILE A 26 -5.35 9.83 0.01
CA ILE A 26 -5.85 9.70 -1.36
C ILE A 26 -7.13 8.87 -1.44
N PHE A 27 -7.23 7.79 -0.65
CA PHE A 27 -8.43 6.95 -0.63
C PHE A 27 -9.60 7.59 0.10
N GLU A 28 -9.35 8.45 1.09
CA GLU A 28 -10.38 9.20 1.79
C GLU A 28 -10.92 10.36 0.94
N GLU A 29 -10.09 10.97 0.09
CA GLU A 29 -10.49 12.07 -0.81
C GLU A 29 -11.15 11.61 -2.11
N THR A 30 -11.13 10.29 -2.41
CA THR A 30 -11.63 9.76 -3.69
C THR A 30 -12.86 8.88 -3.55
N SER A 31 -13.80 9.03 -4.48
CA SER A 31 -14.93 8.11 -4.66
C SER A 31 -14.73 7.15 -5.85
N LEU A 32 -13.52 7.13 -6.42
CA LEU A 32 -13.22 6.34 -7.59
C LEU A 32 -13.11 4.84 -7.25
N PRO A 33 -13.45 3.95 -8.20
CA PRO A 33 -13.24 2.52 -8.02
C PRO A 33 -11.74 2.21 -7.89
N PHE A 34 -11.40 1.13 -7.16
CA PHE A 34 -10.03 0.73 -6.83
C PHE A 34 -9.02 0.88 -7.97
N LYS A 35 -9.36 0.45 -9.20
CA LYS A 35 -8.43 0.53 -10.34
C LYS A 35 -7.97 1.97 -10.63
N LYS A 36 -8.85 2.95 -10.49
CA LYS A 36 -8.55 4.37 -10.68
C LYS A 36 -7.91 4.97 -9.43
N ALA A 37 -8.44 4.67 -8.25
CA ALA A 37 -7.87 5.13 -6.97
C ALA A 37 -6.40 4.67 -6.81
N LYS A 38 -6.11 3.40 -7.09
CA LYS A 38 -4.74 2.85 -7.13
C LYS A 38 -3.83 3.66 -8.05
N LYS A 39 -4.33 4.11 -9.21
CA LYS A 39 -3.51 4.89 -10.15
C LYS A 39 -3.15 6.28 -9.61
N LEU A 40 -4.00 6.86 -8.76
CA LEU A 40 -3.69 8.10 -8.04
C LEU A 40 -2.55 7.91 -7.03
N VAL A 41 -2.51 6.75 -6.35
CA VAL A 41 -1.44 6.44 -5.38
C VAL A 41 -0.13 6.05 -6.07
N THR A 42 -0.20 5.32 -7.18
CA THR A 42 0.97 4.59 -7.72
C THR A 42 1.56 5.19 -8.97
N GLU A 43 0.79 6.00 -9.69
CA GLU A 43 1.11 6.51 -11.03
C GLU A 43 1.53 5.42 -12.05
N CYS A 44 1.28 4.14 -11.74
CA CYS A 44 1.77 3.01 -12.51
C CYS A 44 0.70 1.95 -12.77
N ASN A 45 0.97 1.05 -13.73
CA ASN A 45 0.09 -0.08 -14.05
C ASN A 45 0.62 -1.42 -13.50
N LYS A 46 1.76 -1.43 -12.80
CA LYS A 46 2.38 -2.65 -12.26
C LYS A 46 1.55 -3.25 -11.11
N SER A 47 1.71 -4.53 -10.84
CA SER A 47 0.98 -5.24 -9.78
C SER A 47 1.73 -5.35 -8.45
N CYS A 48 2.94 -4.78 -8.33
CA CYS A 48 3.84 -4.94 -7.16
C CYS A 48 3.17 -4.58 -5.83
N CYS A 49 2.40 -3.49 -5.78
CA CYS A 49 1.71 -2.99 -4.59
C CYS A 49 0.21 -3.35 -4.53
N ARG A 50 -0.30 -4.16 -5.48
CA ARG A 50 -1.76 -4.38 -5.63
C ARG A 50 -2.40 -4.96 -4.38
N ALA A 51 -1.77 -5.93 -3.73
CA ALA A 51 -2.34 -6.59 -2.55
C ALA A 51 -2.46 -5.62 -1.37
N ALA A 52 -1.39 -4.90 -1.04
CA ALA A 52 -1.38 -3.91 0.03
C ALA A 52 -2.41 -2.78 -0.22
N LEU A 53 -2.43 -2.23 -1.44
CA LEU A 53 -3.37 -1.14 -1.77
C LEU A 53 -4.82 -1.59 -1.83
N MET A 54 -5.10 -2.80 -2.30
CA MET A 54 -6.47 -3.34 -2.32
C MET A 54 -6.99 -3.51 -0.90
N LYS A 55 -6.17 -4.09 -0.02
CA LYS A 55 -6.54 -4.24 1.38
C LYS A 55 -6.75 -2.90 2.07
N LEU A 56 -5.84 -1.93 1.84
CA LEU A 56 -5.97 -0.59 2.41
C LEU A 56 -7.24 0.12 1.92
N PHE A 57 -7.57 -0.04 0.63
CA PHE A 57 -8.81 0.50 0.05
C PHE A 57 -10.05 -0.13 0.68
N GLU A 58 -10.08 -1.45 0.88
CA GLU A 58 -11.17 -2.12 1.59
C GLU A 58 -11.31 -1.62 3.04
N MET A 59 -10.19 -1.52 3.77
CA MET A 59 -10.17 -1.01 5.15
C MET A 59 -10.75 0.41 5.25
N GLN A 60 -10.41 1.27 4.28
CA GLN A 60 -10.97 2.62 4.19
C GLN A 60 -12.49 2.59 3.96
N GLN A 61 -13.00 1.74 3.08
CA GLN A 61 -14.44 1.58 2.84
C GLN A 61 -15.21 1.07 4.07
N TYR A 62 -14.59 0.22 4.90
CA TYR A 62 -15.19 -0.30 6.13
C TYR A 62 -14.90 0.55 7.38
N GLY A 63 -14.07 1.60 7.26
CA GLY A 63 -13.72 2.52 8.36
C GLY A 63 -12.88 1.89 9.47
N LYS A 64 -12.16 0.78 9.20
CA LYS A 64 -11.31 0.10 10.18
C LYS A 64 -9.98 -0.29 9.55
N TYR A 65 -8.90 0.31 10.05
CA TYR A 65 -7.54 0.02 9.63
C TYR A 65 -6.89 -1.02 10.54
N ASP A 66 -6.52 -2.16 9.97
CA ASP A 66 -5.61 -3.12 10.59
C ASP A 66 -4.18 -2.81 10.10
N TYR A 67 -3.49 -1.98 10.89
CA TYR A 67 -2.15 -1.53 10.55
C TYR A 67 -1.13 -2.67 10.51
N GLU A 68 -1.32 -3.71 11.32
CA GLU A 68 -0.42 -4.88 11.36
C GLU A 68 -0.53 -5.70 10.08
N GLU A 69 -1.75 -5.94 9.60
CA GLU A 69 -1.97 -6.63 8.33
C GLU A 69 -1.37 -5.85 7.16
N ILE A 70 -1.55 -4.53 7.14
CA ILE A 70 -0.96 -3.69 6.09
C ILE A 70 0.57 -3.72 6.14
N ALA A 71 1.17 -3.58 7.32
CA ALA A 71 2.62 -3.66 7.48
C ALA A 71 3.16 -5.00 6.96
N MET A 72 2.50 -6.11 7.29
CA MET A 72 2.86 -7.45 6.83
C MET A 72 2.79 -7.57 5.30
N LEU A 73 1.78 -6.99 4.65
CA LEU A 73 1.64 -7.00 3.19
C LEU A 73 2.74 -6.19 2.50
N VAL A 74 3.13 -5.04 3.07
CA VAL A 74 4.23 -4.23 2.56
C VAL A 74 5.57 -4.95 2.74
N GLU A 75 5.82 -5.58 3.88
CA GLU A 75 7.03 -6.37 4.12
C GLU A 75 7.12 -7.57 3.15
N LYS A 76 6.03 -8.32 2.94
CA LYS A 76 5.96 -9.40 1.95
C LYS A 76 6.30 -8.92 0.54
N ARG A 77 5.87 -7.72 0.17
CA ARG A 77 6.23 -7.09 -1.11
C ARG A 77 7.72 -6.81 -1.17
N ILE A 78 8.28 -6.15 -0.16
CA ILE A 78 9.71 -5.80 -0.10
C ILE A 78 10.57 -7.07 -0.20
N GLU A 79 10.24 -8.09 0.56
CA GLU A 79 10.91 -9.39 0.53
C GLU A 79 10.83 -10.04 -0.85
N ARG A 80 9.65 -10.01 -1.49
CA ARG A 80 9.50 -10.51 -2.86
C ARG A 80 10.38 -9.75 -3.86
N MET A 81 10.44 -8.43 -3.77
CA MET A 81 11.28 -7.62 -4.66
C MET A 81 12.76 -7.87 -4.43
N ARG A 82 13.16 -8.05 -3.17
CA ARG A 82 14.53 -8.43 -2.79
C ARG A 82 14.93 -9.76 -3.42
N ARG A 83 14.11 -10.81 -3.29
CA ARG A 83 14.36 -12.13 -3.91
C ARG A 83 14.49 -12.04 -5.43
N LEU A 84 13.63 -11.24 -6.08
CA LEU A 84 13.72 -11.02 -7.52
C LEU A 84 15.01 -10.29 -7.95
N ALA A 85 15.53 -9.41 -7.09
CA ALA A 85 16.78 -8.69 -7.35
C ALA A 85 18.03 -9.53 -7.08
N GLU A 86 17.97 -10.45 -6.11
CA GLU A 86 19.06 -11.39 -5.79
C GLU A 86 19.21 -12.49 -6.86
N GLY A 87 18.20 -12.64 -7.75
CA GLY A 87 18.19 -13.65 -8.81
C GLY A 87 17.99 -15.05 -8.23
N ASP A 88 16.92 -15.74 -8.61
CA ASP A 88 16.90 -17.20 -8.51
C ASP A 88 18.13 -17.80 -9.23
#